data_AF-A0A2G6ER07-F1
#
_entry.id   AF-A0A2G6ER07-F1
#
_cell.length_a   1.000
_cell.length_b   1.000
_cell.length_c   1.000
_cell.angle_alpha   90.00
_cell.angle_beta   90.00
_cell.angle_gamma   90.00
#
_symmetry.space_group_name_H-M   'P 1'
#
loop_
_entity.id
_entity.type
_entity.pdbx_description
1 polymer ?
#
loop_
_entity_poly.entity_id
_entity_poly.type
_entity_poly.pdbx_seq_one_letter_code
_entity_poly.pdbx_strand_id
1 'polypeptide(L)' 'KPLKQWKINDDYVTVLLVNNLSARPVAFDPRALRGRLKFAAALSPVIQPQGSVNDQTLWAVITAVPFDTAIKP' A
#
# COMPACT_ATOMS: atom_id res chain seq x y z
N LYS A 1 -5.62 -4.03 1.24
CA LYS A 1 -6.19 -4.40 2.55
C LYS A 1 -5.18 -4.08 3.66
N PRO A 2 -5.50 -3.27 4.67
CA PRO A 2 -4.60 -3.08 5.81
C PRO A 2 -4.44 -4.39 6.60
N LEU A 3 -3.20 -4.80 6.85
CA LEU A 3 -2.87 -6.00 7.64
C LEU A 3 -2.53 -5.63 9.09
N LYS A 4 -1.70 -4.60 9.25
CA LYS A 4 -1.25 -4.12 10.55
C LYS A 4 -0.97 -2.63 10.48
N GLN A 5 -1.28 -1.94 11.56
CA GLN A 5 -0.90 -0.57 11.80
C GLN A 5 -0.28 -0.46 13.19
N TRP A 6 0.69 0.43 13.33
CA TRP A 6 1.24 0.85 14.60
C TRP A 6 1.74 2.29 14.50
N LYS A 7 1.94 2.91 15.67
CA LYS A 7 2.48 4.27 15.79
C LYS A 7 3.99 4.20 16.02
N ILE A 8 4.74 5.04 15.31
CA ILE A 8 6.16 5.30 15.55
C ILE A 8 6.30 6.81 15.71
N ASN A 9 6.71 7.27 16.90
CA ASN A 9 6.71 8.69 17.24
C ASN A 9 5.34 9.32 16.95
N ASP A 10 5.28 10.38 16.13
CA ASP A 10 4.03 11.07 15.75
C ASP A 10 3.38 10.53 14.47
N ASP A 11 3.96 9.49 13.87
CA ASP A 11 3.48 8.92 12.61
C ASP A 11 2.86 7.54 12.78
N TYR A 12 1.97 7.20 11.86
CA TYR A 12 1.37 5.88 11.73
C TYR A 12 1.97 5.16 10.54
N VAL A 13 2.52 3.97 10.77
CA VAL A 13 2.96 3.06 9.72
C VAL A 13 1.88 2.01 9.52
N THR A 14 1.45 1.81 8.28
CA THR A 14 0.45 0.79 7.93
C THR A 14 0.97 -0.10 6.81
N VAL A 15 0.94 -1.41 7.04
CA VAL A 15 1.26 -2.43 6.04
C VAL A 15 -0.03 -2.86 5.35
N LEU A 16 -0.01 -2.83 4.03
CA LEU A 16 -1.13 -3.17 3.16
C LEU A 16 -0.78 -4.44 2.37
N LEU A 17 -1.66 -5.43 2.38
CA LEU A 17 -1.69 -6.48 1.35
C LEU A 17 -2.33 -5.90 0.09
N VAL A 18 -1.63 -5.98 -1.03
CA VAL A 18 -2.07 -5.49 -2.33
C VAL A 18 -2.05 -6.64 -3.32
N ASN A 19 -3.19 -6.87 -3.97
CA ASN A 19 -3.37 -7.91 -4.96
C ASN A 19 -3.57 -7.27 -6.33
N ASN A 20 -2.98 -7.86 -7.36
CA ASN A 20 -3.29 -7.54 -8.73
C ASN A 20 -4.45 -8.41 -9.21
N LEU A 21 -5.60 -7.78 -9.43
CA LEU A 21 -6.80 -8.44 -9.93
C LEU A 21 -6.90 -8.40 -11.47
N SER A 22 -5.86 -7.92 -12.14
CA SER A 22 -5.83 -7.77 -13.60
C SER A 22 -4.98 -8.84 -14.28
N ALA A 23 -5.23 -9.07 -15.56
CA ALA A 23 -4.44 -9.97 -16.40
C ALA A 23 -3.07 -9.41 -16.84
N ARG A 24 -2.70 -8.20 -16.41
CA ARG A 24 -1.44 -7.54 -16.79
C ARG A 24 -0.59 -7.24 -15.56
N PRO A 25 0.75 -7.20 -15.65
CA PRO A 25 1.57 -6.72 -14.55
C PRO A 25 1.23 -5.27 -14.20
N VAL A 26 1.27 -4.94 -12.90
CA VAL A 26 1.03 -3.59 -12.40
C VAL A 26 2.29 -3.09 -11.70
N ALA A 27 2.83 -1.98 -12.18
CA ALA A 27 3.94 -1.29 -11.53
C ALA A 27 3.44 -0.48 -10.34
N PHE A 28 4.24 -0.41 -9.28
CA PHE A 28 3.99 0.46 -8.15
C PHE A 28 4.10 1.93 -8.57
N ASP A 29 3.00 2.69 -8.42
CA ASP A 29 3.00 4.15 -8.53
C ASP A 29 2.45 4.77 -7.24
N PRO A 30 3.30 5.34 -6.37
CA PRO A 30 2.84 5.96 -5.12
C PRO A 30 1.94 7.18 -5.36
N ARG A 31 1.99 7.81 -6.55
CA ARG A 31 1.17 8.98 -6.89
C ARG A 31 -0.27 8.61 -7.22
N ALA A 32 -0.53 7.34 -7.54
CA ALA A 32 -1.88 6.83 -7.76
C ALA A 32 -2.64 6.61 -6.44
N LEU A 33 -1.95 6.66 -5.29
CA LEU A 33 -2.58 6.55 -3.98
C LEU A 33 -3.32 7.84 -3.63
N ARG A 34 -4.56 7.70 -3.17
CA ARG A 34 -5.37 8.81 -2.66
C ARG A 34 -5.20 8.96 -1.15
N GLY A 35 -5.37 10.18 -0.67
CA GLY A 35 -5.31 10.52 0.76
C GLY A 35 -4.07 11.32 1.15
N ARG A 36 -3.94 11.61 2.45
CA ARG A 36 -2.86 12.40 3.02
C ARG A 36 -1.70 11.50 3.46
N LEU A 37 -0.93 11.01 2.49
CA LEU A 37 0.22 10.13 2.72
C LEU A 37 1.51 10.94 2.78
N LYS A 38 2.36 10.66 3.78
CA LYS A 38 3.72 11.21 3.88
C LYS A 38 4.72 10.38 3.07
N PHE A 39 4.50 9.07 2.99
CA PHE A 39 5.38 8.14 2.30
C PHE A 39 4.62 6.88 1.88
N ALA A 40 5.07 6.24 0.80
CA ALA A 40 4.63 4.93 0.36
C ALA A 40 5.78 4.16 -0.28
N ALA A 41 5.92 2.88 0.04
CA ALA A 41 6.87 1.97 -0.58
C ALA A 41 6.24 0.60 -0.83
N ALA A 42 6.77 -0.11 -1.81
CA ALA A 42 6.37 -1.47 -2.13
C ALA A 42 7.53 -2.44 -1.88
N LEU A 43 7.22 -3.61 -1.34
CA LEU A 43 8.19 -4.71 -1.20
C LEU A 43 8.65 -5.24 -2.56
N SER A 44 7.72 -5.35 -3.52
CA SER A 44 8.00 -5.59 -4.94
C SER A 44 7.51 -4.41 -5.78
N PRO A 45 8.33 -3.84 -6.68
CA PRO A 45 7.93 -2.72 -7.54
C PRO A 45 6.96 -3.14 -8.65
N VAL A 46 6.80 -4.44 -8.91
CA VAL A 46 5.87 -4.98 -9.89
C VAL A 46 5.08 -6.12 -9.27
N ILE A 47 3.76 -6.07 -9.42
CA ILE A 47 2.83 -7.15 -9.06
C ILE A 47 2.45 -7.90 -10.34
N GLN A 48 2.66 -9.21 -10.37
CA GLN A 48 2.41 -10.04 -11.56
C GLN A 48 0.91 -10.19 -11.84
N PRO A 49 0.50 -10.64 -13.04
CA PRO A 49 -0.90 -10.88 -13.36
C PRO A 49 -1.60 -11.81 -12.38
N GLN A 50 -2.90 -11.61 -12.20
CA GLN A 50 -3.77 -12.46 -11.36
C GLN A 50 -3.54 -13.95 -11.63
N GLY A 51 -3.40 -14.75 -10.56
CA GLY A 51 -3.17 -16.19 -10.63
C GLY A 51 -1.69 -16.57 -10.76
N SER A 52 -0.78 -15.61 -10.88
CA SER A 52 0.66 -15.84 -10.79
C SER A 52 1.09 -16.03 -9.33
N VAL A 53 2.21 -16.72 -9.09
CA VAL A 53 2.80 -16.89 -7.74
C VAL A 53 3.05 -15.54 -7.03
N ASN A 54 3.30 -14.48 -7.79
CA ASN A 54 3.61 -13.13 -7.30
C ASN A 54 2.52 -12.10 -7.67
N ASP A 55 1.26 -12.52 -7.69
CA ASP A 55 0.11 -11.63 -7.95
C ASP A 55 -0.32 -10.79 -6.73
N GLN A 56 0.41 -10.93 -5.62
CA GLN A 56 0.24 -10.16 -4.39
C GLN A 56 1.59 -9.65 -3.87
N THR A 57 1.57 -8.50 -3.19
CA THR A 57 2.73 -7.95 -2.50
C THR A 57 2.31 -7.14 -1.26
N LEU A 58 3.30 -6.67 -0.51
CA LEU A 58 3.10 -5.78 0.62
C LEU A 58 3.51 -4.35 0.24
N TRP A 59 2.66 -3.39 0.57
CA TRP A 59 3.01 -1.97 0.57
C TRP A 59 3.07 -1.46 2.00
N ALA A 60 3.96 -0.50 2.27
CA ALA A 60 4.03 0.23 3.53
C ALA A 60 3.72 1.70 3.25
N VAL A 61 2.83 2.28 4.04
CA VAL A 61 2.48 3.70 3.96
C VAL A 61 2.67 4.38 5.31
N ILE A 62 3.06 5.65 5.28
CA ILE A 62 3.23 6.49 6.47
C ILE A 62 2.24 7.65 6.41
N THR A 63 1.53 7.89 7.51
CA THR A 63 0.51 8.94 7.64
C THR A 63 0.62 9.67 8.97
N ALA A 64 0.26 10.96 9.01
CA ALA A 64 0.27 11.75 10.25
C ALA A 64 -0.90 11.41 11.21
N VAL A 65 -1.94 10.79 10.67
CA VAL A 65 -3.14 10.36 11.40
C VAL A 65 -3.36 8.86 11.12
N PRO A 66 -4.20 8.16 11.90
CA PRO A 66 -4.53 6.76 11.60
C PRO A 66 -4.93 6.57 10.13
N PHE A 67 -4.46 5.51 9.48
CA PHE A 67 -4.63 5.26 8.04
C PHE A 67 -6.07 5.40 7.56
N ASP A 68 -7.04 4.85 8.29
CA ASP A 68 -8.46 4.90 7.92
C ASP A 68 -9.02 6.34 7.90
N THR A 69 -8.41 7.26 8.64
CA THR A 69 -8.70 8.69 8.57
C THR A 69 -7.93 9.36 7.43
N ALA A 70 -6.68 8.95 7.18
CA ALA A 70 -5.82 9.54 6.16
C ALA A 70 -6.28 9.28 4.72
N ILE A 71 -6.98 8.16 4.48
CA ILE A 71 -7.49 7.78 3.15
C ILE A 71 -8.91 8.26 2.85
N LYS A 72 -9.58 8.90 3.81
CA LYS A 72 -10.87 9.54 3.56
C LYS A 72 -10.67 10.78 2.67
N PRO A 73 -11.58 11.03 1.72
CA PRO A 73 -11.55 12.25 0.91
C PRO A 73 -11.65 13.51 1.77
#